data_AF-A0A7C3I542-F1
#
_entry.id   AF-A0A7C3I542-F1
#
_cell.length_a   1.000
_cell.length_b   1.000
_cell.length_c   1.000
_cell.angle_alpha   90.00
_cell.angle_beta   90.00
_cell.angle_gamma   90.00
#
_symmetry.space_group_name_H-M   'P 1'
#
loop_
_entity.id
_entity.type
_entity.pdbx_description
1 polymer ?
#
loop_
_entity_poly.entity_id
_entity_poly.type
_entity_poly.pdbx_seq_one_letter_code
_entity_poly.pdbx_strand_id
1 'polypeptide(L)'
;MKPLLGLIALLLLLYALAQGITSNQIRDGAITTSKLANGAVTVAKIGASGTPSSSTYLRGDGQWATPAGGGGGPTTYSNAPNQDIAINSTTNVNLVSRSITVAAGNTIIVEAWYTTINNSGATVTLTYGCGLGSLSVAIADSTTQAASASNRAVHYRRCVFSVSSTSLTRLTLENYRSAPGAAGAGLTGAQAGRYAWNSTSGNLTGTQTVSLAISSSSATATQTATLESWRITVQSANP
;
A
#
# COMPACT_ATOMS: atom_id res chain seq x y z
N MET A 1 45.43 -63.27 49.07
CA MET A 1 46.20 -62.14 48.49
C MET A 1 46.07 -62.01 46.98
N LYS A 2 46.36 -63.05 46.17
CA LYS A 2 45.98 -63.08 44.73
C LYS A 2 44.55 -62.59 44.41
N PRO A 3 43.53 -62.83 45.26
CA PRO A 3 42.19 -62.27 45.02
C PRO A 3 42.11 -60.74 45.02
N LEU A 4 42.99 -60.01 45.73
CA LEU A 4 42.78 -58.58 45.99
C LEU A 4 43.29 -57.67 44.85
N LEU A 5 44.33 -58.09 44.13
CA LEU A 5 44.93 -57.28 43.06
C LEU A 5 44.13 -57.38 41.75
N GLY A 6 43.62 -58.58 41.46
CA GLY A 6 42.59 -58.75 40.44
C GLY A 6 41.34 -57.92 40.76
N LEU A 7 41.04 -57.74 42.06
CA LEU A 7 39.89 -56.95 42.50
C LEU A 7 40.03 -55.46 42.13
N ILE A 8 41.23 -54.87 42.17
CA ILE A 8 41.46 -53.44 41.87
C ILE A 8 41.39 -53.14 40.37
N ALA A 9 42.05 -53.95 39.54
CA ALA A 9 41.98 -53.79 38.08
C ALA A 9 40.55 -54.03 37.55
N LEU A 10 39.84 -54.96 38.19
CA LEU A 10 38.43 -55.18 37.96
C LEU A 10 37.58 -53.99 38.43
N LEU A 11 37.90 -53.38 39.59
CA LEU A 11 37.20 -52.18 40.09
C LEU A 11 37.27 -51.01 39.10
N LEU A 12 38.42 -50.81 38.47
CA LEU A 12 38.63 -49.74 37.49
C LEU A 12 37.86 -49.98 36.17
N LEU A 13 37.82 -51.22 35.71
CA LEU A 13 37.04 -51.61 34.54
C LEU A 13 35.53 -51.52 34.81
N LEU A 14 35.10 -51.87 36.03
CA LEU A 14 33.72 -51.71 36.49
C LEU A 14 33.33 -50.23 36.59
N TYR A 15 34.23 -49.37 37.06
CA TYR A 15 33.96 -47.95 37.18
C TYR A 15 33.71 -47.28 35.82
N ALA A 16 34.39 -47.72 34.76
CA ALA A 16 34.20 -47.21 33.39
C ALA A 16 32.93 -47.75 32.71
N LEU A 17 32.53 -49.00 33.01
CA LEU A 17 31.30 -49.61 32.49
C LEU A 17 30.04 -49.17 33.24
N ALA A 18 30.21 -48.58 34.43
CA ALA A 18 29.10 -48.08 35.25
C ALA A 18 28.58 -46.70 34.80
N GLN A 19 29.24 -46.03 33.86
CA GLN A 19 28.82 -44.69 33.39
C GLN A 19 27.82 -44.77 32.22
N GLY A 20 26.84 -43.85 32.18
CA GLY A 20 25.78 -43.81 31.15
C GLY A 20 26.25 -43.31 29.77
N ILE A 21 25.53 -43.68 28.69
CA ILE A 21 25.88 -43.26 27.32
C ILE A 21 25.66 -41.75 27.16
N THR A 22 26.76 -41.06 26.87
CA THR A 22 26.79 -39.63 26.58
C THR A 22 26.98 -39.37 25.09
N SER A 23 26.76 -38.14 24.64
CA SER A 23 26.92 -37.75 23.23
C SER A 23 28.35 -37.93 22.69
N ASN A 24 29.40 -37.83 23.52
CA ASN A 24 30.81 -38.07 23.11
C ASN A 24 31.07 -39.53 22.71
N GLN A 25 30.12 -40.39 23.06
CA GLN A 25 30.14 -41.79 22.71
C GLN A 25 29.26 -42.06 21.46
N ILE A 26 28.54 -41.07 20.90
CA ILE A 26 27.77 -41.16 19.64
C ILE A 26 28.47 -40.36 18.53
N ARG A 27 29.01 -41.06 17.52
CA ARG A 27 29.76 -40.46 16.40
C ARG A 27 28.84 -39.87 15.31
N ASP A 28 29.39 -39.04 14.43
CA ASP A 28 28.64 -38.49 13.29
C ASP A 28 28.15 -39.57 12.32
N GLY A 29 26.92 -39.39 11.84
CA GLY A 29 26.22 -40.44 11.09
C GLY A 29 26.02 -41.72 11.89
N ALA A 30 26.32 -41.73 13.21
CA ALA A 30 26.07 -42.89 14.04
C ALA A 30 24.60 -43.00 14.45
N ILE A 31 23.78 -41.98 14.22
CA ILE A 31 22.32 -42.05 14.26
C ILE A 31 21.83 -41.78 12.85
N THR A 32 21.66 -42.87 12.10
CA THR A 32 21.18 -42.85 10.73
C THR A 32 19.67 -43.02 10.70
N THR A 33 19.08 -42.83 9.54
CA THR A 33 17.73 -43.28 9.23
C THR A 33 17.49 -44.76 9.55
N SER A 34 18.53 -45.62 9.53
CA SER A 34 18.39 -47.04 9.91
C SER A 34 18.46 -47.31 11.42
N LYS A 35 18.92 -46.33 12.22
CA LYS A 35 19.12 -46.45 13.67
C LYS A 35 18.12 -45.65 14.48
N LEU A 36 17.67 -44.52 13.93
CA LEU A 36 16.39 -43.95 14.33
C LEU A 36 15.33 -44.93 13.88
N ALA A 37 14.98 -45.83 14.79
CA ALA A 37 13.74 -46.56 14.64
C ALA A 37 12.65 -45.52 14.34
N ASN A 38 11.89 -45.72 13.25
CA ASN A 38 10.86 -44.76 12.86
C ASN A 38 9.93 -44.47 14.04
N GLY A 39 9.60 -43.20 14.26
CA GLY A 39 8.80 -42.78 15.43
C GLY A 39 9.57 -42.76 16.76
N ALA A 40 10.88 -43.02 16.75
CA ALA A 40 11.76 -42.59 17.83
C ALA A 40 11.54 -41.10 18.13
N VAL A 41 11.28 -40.32 17.08
CA VAL A 41 10.89 -38.92 17.10
C VAL A 41 9.41 -38.83 16.73
N THR A 42 8.52 -38.84 17.72
CA THR A 42 7.06 -38.74 17.52
C THR A 42 6.62 -37.32 17.45
N VAL A 43 5.42 -37.05 16.93
CA VAL A 43 4.95 -35.69 16.86
C VAL A 43 4.64 -35.07 18.20
N ALA A 44 4.40 -35.77 19.30
CA ALA A 44 4.38 -35.18 20.65
C ALA A 44 5.79 -35.08 21.28
N LYS A 45 6.74 -35.84 20.71
CA LYS A 45 8.18 -35.58 20.76
C LYS A 45 8.60 -34.53 19.69
N ILE A 46 7.63 -33.95 18.94
CA ILE A 46 7.69 -32.80 18.00
C ILE A 46 6.60 -31.73 18.37
N GLY A 47 5.71 -31.96 19.35
CA GLY A 47 4.39 -31.28 19.58
C GLY A 47 2.97 -31.64 18.95
N ALA A 48 2.75 -32.18 17.72
CA ALA A 48 1.60 -32.01 16.75
C ALA A 48 0.08 -32.32 16.89
N SER A 49 -0.76 -31.36 16.44
CA SER A 49 -2.22 -31.21 16.48
C SER A 49 -2.71 -30.29 15.30
N GLY A 50 -3.92 -30.44 14.72
CA GLY A 50 -4.36 -29.67 13.51
C GLY A 50 -3.94 -30.28 12.14
N THR A 51 -4.04 -29.53 11.02
CA THR A 51 -3.79 -30.06 9.64
C THR A 51 -2.73 -29.28 8.80
N PRO A 52 -1.72 -29.97 8.20
CA PRO A 52 -0.81 -29.42 7.20
C PRO A 52 -1.51 -29.02 5.91
N SER A 53 -0.99 -27.99 5.24
CA SER A 53 -1.30 -27.63 3.86
C SER A 53 -0.09 -26.93 3.23
N SER A 54 -0.13 -26.70 1.91
CA SER A 54 0.85 -25.84 1.23
C SER A 54 0.85 -24.39 1.75
N SER A 55 -0.17 -24.03 2.53
CA SER A 55 -0.33 -22.75 3.20
C SER A 55 -0.27 -22.87 4.73
N THR A 56 0.21 -23.99 5.29
CA THR A 56 0.44 -24.12 6.74
C THR A 56 1.78 -24.77 7.03
N TYR A 57 2.31 -24.50 8.22
CA TYR A 57 3.52 -25.12 8.71
C TYR A 57 3.26 -25.74 10.08
N LEU A 58 4.00 -26.81 10.39
CA LEU A 58 3.88 -27.48 11.66
C LEU A 58 4.52 -26.62 12.73
N ARG A 59 3.73 -26.14 13.70
CA ARG A 59 4.28 -25.43 14.84
C ARG A 59 4.67 -26.41 15.95
N GLY A 60 5.47 -25.93 16.89
CA GLY A 60 6.08 -26.75 17.95
C GLY A 60 5.20 -27.02 19.18
N ASP A 61 4.12 -26.26 19.39
CA ASP A 61 2.97 -26.70 20.22
C ASP A 61 2.20 -27.84 19.56
N GLY A 62 2.70 -28.15 18.37
CA GLY A 62 2.16 -29.08 17.50
C GLY A 62 1.10 -28.58 16.55
N GLN A 63 0.56 -27.41 16.78
CA GLN A 63 -0.61 -27.00 16.06
C GLN A 63 -0.21 -26.51 14.68
N TRP A 64 -0.75 -27.09 13.64
CA TRP A 64 -0.57 -26.54 12.29
C TRP A 64 -1.13 -25.13 12.21
N ALA A 65 -0.39 -24.22 11.61
CA ALA A 65 -0.82 -22.84 11.46
C ALA A 65 -0.62 -22.34 10.04
N THR A 66 -1.57 -21.52 9.60
CA THR A 66 -1.36 -20.66 8.46
C THR A 66 -0.29 -19.62 8.81
N PRO A 67 0.63 -19.27 7.88
CA PRO A 67 1.42 -18.08 8.02
C PRO A 67 0.47 -16.92 8.30
N ALA A 68 0.75 -16.15 9.37
CA ALA A 68 0.02 -14.93 9.61
C ALA A 68 0.12 -14.11 8.33
N GLY A 69 -1.03 -13.84 7.70
CA GLY A 69 -1.06 -12.96 6.55
C GLY A 69 -0.42 -11.65 7.00
N GLY A 70 0.64 -11.21 6.32
CA GLY A 70 1.19 -9.88 6.55
C GLY A 70 0.01 -8.91 6.48
N GLY A 71 -0.23 -8.16 7.56
CA GLY A 71 -1.40 -7.29 7.69
C GLY A 71 -1.59 -6.55 6.37
N GLY A 72 -2.75 -6.77 5.75
CA GLY A 72 -2.98 -6.39 4.35
C GLY A 72 -2.51 -4.96 4.13
N GLY A 73 -1.43 -4.82 3.37
CA GLY A 73 -0.88 -3.51 3.05
C GLY A 73 -1.95 -2.66 2.35
N PRO A 74 -1.77 -1.33 2.29
CA PRO A 74 -2.76 -0.46 1.69
C PRO A 74 -3.15 -0.92 0.28
N THR A 75 -4.45 -1.04 0.03
CA THR A 75 -4.94 -1.33 -1.33
C THR A 75 -4.57 -0.15 -2.21
N THR A 76 -3.77 -0.41 -3.24
CA THR A 76 -3.22 0.63 -4.11
C THR A 76 -3.67 0.43 -5.54
N TYR A 77 -4.31 1.44 -6.12
CA TYR A 77 -4.61 1.52 -7.55
C TYR A 77 -3.70 2.58 -8.16
N SER A 78 -3.03 2.30 -9.28
CA SER A 78 -2.19 3.30 -9.95
C SER A 78 -2.12 3.07 -11.44
N ASN A 79 -1.93 4.14 -12.21
CA ASN A 79 -1.64 4.08 -13.65
C ASN A 79 -0.92 5.36 -14.11
N ALA A 80 -0.22 5.28 -15.24
CA ALA A 80 0.45 6.39 -15.94
C ALA A 80 -0.02 6.39 -17.40
N PRO A 81 -1.26 6.83 -17.69
CA PRO A 81 -1.83 6.66 -19.03
C PRO A 81 -1.08 7.47 -20.09
N ASN A 82 -0.44 8.59 -19.74
CA ASN A 82 0.30 9.46 -20.68
C ASN A 82 -0.51 9.83 -21.93
N GLN A 83 -1.84 9.97 -21.77
CA GLN A 83 -2.76 10.37 -22.83
C GLN A 83 -3.32 11.77 -22.54
N ASP A 84 -3.49 12.55 -23.60
CA ASP A 84 -4.13 13.85 -23.53
C ASP A 84 -5.64 13.70 -23.39
N ILE A 85 -6.18 14.29 -22.34
CA ILE A 85 -7.60 14.35 -22.02
C ILE A 85 -8.06 15.78 -22.35
N ALA A 86 -9.07 15.91 -23.21
CA ALA A 86 -9.68 17.21 -23.50
C ALA A 86 -10.41 17.73 -22.25
N ILE A 87 -10.09 18.96 -21.82
CA ILE A 87 -10.64 19.57 -20.58
C ILE A 87 -11.39 20.87 -20.85
N ASN A 88 -11.67 21.18 -22.10
CA ASN A 88 -12.46 22.31 -22.57
C ASN A 88 -13.96 22.08 -22.28
N SER A 89 -14.31 21.99 -20.99
CA SER A 89 -15.67 21.79 -20.50
C SER A 89 -15.92 22.68 -19.29
N THR A 90 -17.10 23.31 -19.23
CA THR A 90 -17.57 24.04 -18.04
C THR A 90 -18.08 23.12 -16.94
N THR A 91 -18.19 21.82 -17.22
CA THR A 91 -18.54 20.77 -16.27
C THR A 91 -17.34 19.84 -16.01
N ASN A 92 -17.46 19.00 -14.99
CA ASN A 92 -16.39 18.11 -14.58
C ASN A 92 -16.00 17.08 -15.67
N VAL A 93 -14.74 17.11 -16.05
CA VAL A 93 -14.06 16.05 -16.80
C VAL A 93 -13.24 15.23 -15.82
N ASN A 94 -13.45 13.91 -15.77
CA ASN A 94 -12.71 13.04 -14.86
C ASN A 94 -11.29 12.79 -15.40
N LEU A 95 -10.27 13.13 -14.60
CA LEU A 95 -8.89 12.67 -14.83
C LEU A 95 -8.69 11.30 -14.18
N VAL A 96 -9.24 11.11 -12.98
CA VAL A 96 -9.30 9.82 -12.29
C VAL A 96 -10.75 9.55 -11.92
N SER A 97 -11.21 8.33 -12.18
CA SER A 97 -12.51 7.83 -11.71
C SER A 97 -12.39 6.32 -11.50
N ARG A 98 -12.54 5.87 -10.26
CA ARG A 98 -12.41 4.46 -9.86
C ARG A 98 -13.42 4.13 -8.78
N SER A 99 -14.06 2.97 -8.91
CA SER A 99 -14.86 2.39 -7.83
C SER A 99 -13.93 1.68 -6.84
N ILE A 100 -14.12 1.96 -5.55
CA ILE A 100 -13.39 1.36 -4.44
C ILE A 100 -14.36 0.93 -3.34
N THR A 101 -13.96 -0.03 -2.52
CA THR A 101 -14.69 -0.37 -1.30
C THR A 101 -14.22 0.51 -0.15
N VAL A 102 -15.18 1.15 0.52
CA VAL A 102 -14.97 2.07 1.63
C VAL A 102 -15.58 1.49 2.89
N ALA A 103 -14.83 1.53 3.99
CA ALA A 103 -15.30 1.16 5.32
C ALA A 103 -15.12 2.33 6.29
N ALA A 104 -15.89 2.31 7.38
CA ALA A 104 -15.62 3.18 8.52
C ALA A 104 -14.22 2.91 9.07
N GLY A 105 -13.51 3.97 9.42
CA GLY A 105 -12.09 3.94 9.79
C GLY A 105 -11.13 4.12 8.61
N ASN A 106 -11.59 4.06 7.35
CA ASN A 106 -10.68 4.20 6.22
C ASN A 106 -10.15 5.62 6.07
N THR A 107 -8.88 5.72 5.69
CA THR A 107 -8.31 6.91 5.07
C THR A 107 -8.01 6.61 3.61
N ILE A 108 -8.62 7.37 2.70
CA ILE A 108 -8.43 7.23 1.26
C ILE A 108 -7.61 8.41 0.78
N ILE A 109 -6.49 8.14 0.13
CA ILE A 109 -5.58 9.14 -0.41
C ILE A 109 -5.56 8.99 -1.92
N VAL A 110 -5.80 10.08 -2.64
CA VAL A 110 -5.83 10.11 -4.10
C VAL A 110 -4.84 11.15 -4.56
N GLU A 111 -3.84 10.73 -5.31
CA GLU A 111 -2.73 11.56 -5.75
C GLU A 111 -2.62 11.48 -7.27
N ALA A 112 -2.32 12.59 -7.92
CA ALA A 112 -2.09 12.64 -9.35
C ALA A 112 -1.04 13.68 -9.73
N TRP A 113 -0.13 13.27 -10.61
CA TRP A 113 0.73 14.15 -11.38
C TRP A 113 0.16 14.28 -12.78
N TYR A 114 -0.07 15.51 -13.21
CA TYR A 114 -0.57 15.79 -14.54
C TYR A 114 -0.08 17.15 -15.02
N THR A 115 -0.01 17.31 -16.33
CA THR A 115 0.21 18.59 -16.97
C THR A 115 -1.05 19.12 -17.60
N THR A 116 -1.16 20.44 -17.75
CA THR A 116 -2.22 21.07 -18.55
C THR A 116 -1.63 22.03 -19.57
N ILE A 117 -2.24 22.11 -20.74
CA ILE A 117 -1.94 23.14 -21.75
C ILE A 117 -3.23 23.84 -22.15
N ASN A 118 -3.16 25.16 -22.24
CA ASN A 118 -4.20 25.98 -22.83
C ASN A 118 -3.74 26.38 -24.24
N ASN A 119 -3.94 25.49 -25.21
CA ASN A 119 -3.61 25.74 -26.60
C ASN A 119 -4.73 26.51 -27.32
N SER A 120 -5.17 27.61 -26.69
CA SER A 120 -6.14 28.54 -27.26
C SER A 120 -5.52 29.93 -27.35
N GLY A 121 -6.21 30.87 -27.99
CA GLY A 121 -5.82 32.29 -27.98
C GLY A 121 -6.29 33.07 -26.75
N ALA A 122 -7.01 32.42 -25.82
CA ALA A 122 -7.67 33.05 -24.69
C ALA A 122 -7.08 32.58 -23.36
N THR A 123 -7.24 33.38 -22.33
CA THR A 123 -6.85 33.06 -20.96
C THR A 123 -8.01 32.38 -20.24
N VAL A 124 -7.77 31.27 -19.51
CA VAL A 124 -8.83 30.46 -18.87
C VAL A 124 -8.59 30.27 -17.38
N THR A 125 -9.63 30.02 -16.61
CA THR A 125 -9.52 29.57 -15.21
C THR A 125 -9.92 28.11 -15.12
N LEU A 126 -9.01 27.28 -14.60
CA LEU A 126 -9.30 25.88 -14.32
C LEU A 126 -9.81 25.72 -12.88
N THR A 127 -10.73 24.78 -12.70
CA THR A 127 -11.26 24.36 -11.40
C THR A 127 -10.95 22.90 -11.18
N TYR A 128 -10.32 22.59 -10.04
CA TYR A 128 -9.87 21.26 -9.67
C TYR A 128 -10.83 20.69 -8.63
N GLY A 129 -11.47 19.57 -8.97
CA GLY A 129 -12.42 18.88 -8.10
C GLY A 129 -11.90 17.54 -7.58
N CYS A 130 -12.37 17.15 -6.40
CA CYS A 130 -12.23 15.81 -5.83
C CYS A 130 -13.57 15.32 -5.29
N GLY A 131 -13.81 14.02 -5.39
CA GLY A 131 -15.04 13.42 -4.88
C GLY A 131 -14.91 11.98 -4.38
N LEU A 132 -15.80 11.62 -3.46
CA LEU A 132 -16.06 10.28 -2.97
C LEU A 132 -17.58 10.08 -2.87
N GLY A 133 -18.16 9.37 -3.84
CA GLY A 133 -19.61 9.24 -3.95
C GLY A 133 -20.28 10.62 -4.04
N SER A 134 -21.14 10.94 -3.08
CA SER A 134 -21.85 12.22 -3.02
C SER A 134 -21.05 13.36 -2.38
N LEU A 135 -19.95 13.08 -1.68
CA LEU A 135 -19.09 14.13 -1.12
C LEU A 135 -18.14 14.64 -2.20
N SER A 136 -18.06 15.95 -2.39
CA SER A 136 -17.09 16.57 -3.28
C SER A 136 -16.63 17.94 -2.78
N VAL A 137 -15.46 18.36 -3.23
CA VAL A 137 -14.95 19.73 -3.05
C VAL A 137 -14.23 20.15 -4.32
N ALA A 138 -14.26 21.45 -4.62
CA ALA A 138 -13.55 22.00 -5.76
C ALA A 138 -12.86 23.32 -5.40
N ILE A 139 -11.77 23.61 -6.10
CA ILE A 139 -11.00 24.85 -5.98
C ILE A 139 -10.70 25.42 -7.35
N ALA A 140 -10.93 26.71 -7.53
CA ALA A 140 -10.40 27.41 -8.69
C ALA A 140 -8.90 27.63 -8.53
N ASP A 141 -8.15 27.64 -9.64
CA ASP A 141 -6.73 28.00 -9.67
C ASP A 141 -6.47 29.42 -9.11
N SER A 142 -7.50 30.27 -9.00
CA SER A 142 -7.48 31.69 -8.57
C SER A 142 -6.57 32.62 -9.38
N THR A 143 -5.74 32.04 -10.24
CA THR A 143 -4.92 32.65 -11.28
C THR A 143 -5.32 32.02 -12.60
N THR A 144 -5.26 32.79 -13.67
CA THR A 144 -5.62 32.27 -14.98
C THR A 144 -4.45 31.53 -15.63
N GLN A 145 -4.76 30.54 -16.47
CA GLN A 145 -3.82 29.89 -17.36
C GLN A 145 -3.78 30.63 -18.68
N ALA A 146 -2.63 31.25 -18.95
CA ALA A 146 -2.36 31.92 -20.22
C ALA A 146 -2.32 30.93 -21.39
N ALA A 147 -2.63 31.44 -22.57
CA ALA A 147 -2.47 30.75 -23.84
C ALA A 147 -1.02 30.28 -24.07
N SER A 148 -0.82 29.03 -24.47
CA SER A 148 0.47 28.51 -24.93
C SER A 148 0.30 27.31 -25.85
N ALA A 149 1.10 27.25 -26.92
CA ALA A 149 1.12 26.15 -27.87
C ALA A 149 2.08 25.00 -27.48
N SER A 150 3.03 25.27 -26.57
CA SER A 150 4.09 24.31 -26.23
C SER A 150 4.32 24.16 -24.74
N ASN A 151 3.96 25.15 -23.92
CA ASN A 151 4.24 25.10 -22.49
C ASN A 151 3.09 24.52 -21.70
N ARG A 152 3.45 23.57 -20.84
CA ARG A 152 2.55 22.87 -19.95
C ARG A 152 2.72 23.37 -18.53
N ALA A 153 1.61 23.65 -17.85
CA ALA A 153 1.59 23.83 -16.41
C ALA A 153 1.64 22.46 -15.74
N VAL A 154 2.51 22.28 -14.75
CA VAL A 154 2.64 21.02 -14.00
C VAL A 154 1.80 21.10 -12.73
N HIS A 155 1.10 20.01 -12.43
CA HIS A 155 0.24 19.89 -11.26
C HIS A 155 0.57 18.67 -10.45
N TYR A 156 0.60 18.86 -9.13
CA TYR A 156 0.45 17.78 -8.16
C TYR A 156 -0.86 17.98 -7.41
N ARG A 157 -1.78 17.02 -7.52
CA ARG A 157 -3.04 17.05 -6.79
C ARG A 157 -3.11 15.92 -5.79
N ARG A 158 -3.49 16.26 -4.55
CA ARG A 158 -3.71 15.30 -3.47
C ARG A 158 -5.07 15.54 -2.82
N CYS A 159 -5.85 14.47 -2.68
CA CYS A 159 -7.11 14.48 -1.95
C CYS A 159 -7.11 13.42 -0.87
N VAL A 160 -7.52 13.80 0.34
CA VAL A 160 -7.58 12.90 1.49
C VAL A 160 -9.01 12.85 1.99
N PHE A 161 -9.57 11.64 2.02
CA PHE A 161 -10.88 11.36 2.59
C PHE A 161 -10.68 10.58 3.89
N SER A 162 -11.10 11.15 5.02
CA SER A 162 -11.10 10.49 6.31
C SER A 162 -12.52 10.06 6.65
N VAL A 163 -12.79 8.76 6.54
CA VAL A 163 -14.09 8.14 6.79
C VAL A 163 -14.13 7.69 8.25
N SER A 164 -14.30 8.64 9.16
CA SER A 164 -14.25 8.36 10.61
C SER A 164 -15.38 7.44 11.09
N SER A 165 -16.54 7.45 10.43
CA SER A 165 -17.67 6.58 10.73
C SER A 165 -18.58 6.44 9.51
N THR A 166 -19.64 5.64 9.62
CA THR A 166 -20.74 5.56 8.64
C THR A 166 -21.56 6.86 8.53
N SER A 167 -21.29 7.86 9.36
CA SER A 167 -22.01 9.13 9.36
C SER A 167 -21.09 10.34 9.42
N LEU A 168 -19.81 10.16 9.11
CA LEU A 168 -18.88 11.28 9.07
C LEU A 168 -17.68 10.99 8.19
N THR A 169 -17.63 11.69 7.05
CA THR A 169 -16.46 11.73 6.17
C THR A 169 -16.00 13.16 5.98
N ARG A 170 -14.68 13.39 6.11
CA ARG A 170 -14.02 14.66 5.82
C ARG A 170 -13.17 14.52 4.56
N LEU A 171 -13.14 15.54 3.74
CA LEU A 171 -12.38 15.63 2.51
C LEU A 171 -11.49 16.88 2.56
N THR A 172 -10.20 16.72 2.31
CA THR A 172 -9.31 17.83 1.96
C THR A 172 -8.79 17.65 0.54
N LEU A 173 -8.66 18.76 -0.18
CA LEU A 173 -8.11 18.84 -1.52
C LEU A 173 -6.96 19.83 -1.52
N GLU A 174 -5.81 19.39 -2.05
CA GLU A 174 -4.65 20.22 -2.33
C GLU A 174 -4.29 20.12 -3.81
N ASN A 175 -4.02 21.26 -4.45
CA ASN A 175 -3.43 21.29 -5.79
C ASN A 175 -2.26 22.27 -5.80
N TYR A 176 -1.06 21.76 -6.08
CA TYR A 176 0.12 22.56 -6.32
C TYR A 176 0.29 22.71 -7.81
N ARG A 177 0.26 23.94 -8.30
CA ARG A 177 0.53 24.25 -9.70
C ARG A 177 1.85 24.99 -9.83
N SER A 178 2.68 24.54 -10.76
CA SER A 178 3.81 25.32 -11.26
C SER A 178 3.38 26.03 -12.54
N ALA A 179 3.46 27.36 -12.56
CA ALA A 179 3.08 28.14 -13.73
C ALA A 179 3.94 27.79 -14.95
N PRO A 180 3.39 27.78 -16.17
CA PRO A 180 4.19 27.62 -17.37
C PRO A 180 5.15 28.82 -17.50
N GLY A 181 6.42 28.56 -17.82
CA GLY A 181 7.38 29.60 -18.18
C GLY A 181 7.05 30.25 -19.53
N ALA A 182 7.93 31.11 -20.05
CA ALA A 182 7.84 31.55 -21.46
C ALA A 182 8.08 30.38 -22.41
N ALA A 183 7.49 30.40 -23.62
CA ALA A 183 7.56 29.30 -24.60
C ALA A 183 9.00 28.80 -24.80
N GLY A 184 9.26 27.50 -24.59
CA GLY A 184 10.59 26.91 -24.78
C GLY A 184 11.61 27.15 -23.66
N ALA A 185 11.22 27.79 -22.56
CA ALA A 185 12.04 27.88 -21.34
C ALA A 185 11.67 26.77 -20.34
N GLY A 186 12.67 26.23 -19.64
CA GLY A 186 12.46 25.30 -18.53
C GLY A 186 11.60 25.93 -17.42
N LEU A 187 10.89 25.10 -16.66
CA LEU A 187 10.07 25.58 -15.55
C LEU A 187 10.98 26.08 -14.40
N THR A 188 11.15 27.40 -14.31
CA THR A 188 11.80 28.07 -13.18
C THR A 188 10.79 29.09 -12.61
N GLY A 189 9.97 28.70 -11.63
CA GLY A 189 8.88 29.57 -11.15
C GLY A 189 8.22 29.15 -9.85
N ALA A 190 7.53 30.10 -9.21
CA ALA A 190 6.86 29.94 -7.93
C ALA A 190 5.72 28.91 -8.00
N GLN A 191 5.78 27.90 -7.11
CA GLN A 191 4.70 26.95 -6.90
C GLN A 191 3.57 27.61 -6.12
N ALA A 192 2.35 27.52 -6.64
CA ALA A 192 1.17 28.08 -5.99
C ALA A 192 0.29 26.95 -5.45
N GLY A 193 0.25 26.78 -4.12
CA GLY A 193 -0.63 25.83 -3.44
C GLY A 193 -2.05 26.36 -3.33
N ARG A 194 -3.03 25.47 -3.49
CA ARG A 194 -4.46 25.75 -3.30
C ARG A 194 -5.07 24.66 -2.45
N TYR A 195 -5.94 25.05 -1.52
CA TYR A 195 -6.51 24.15 -0.53
C TYR A 195 -8.02 24.36 -0.43
N ALA A 196 -8.78 23.28 -0.26
CA ALA A 196 -10.16 23.34 0.21
C ALA A 196 -10.51 22.12 1.04
N TRP A 197 -11.62 22.23 1.77
CA TRP A 197 -12.16 21.16 2.57
C TRP A 197 -13.68 21.07 2.41
N ASN A 198 -14.22 19.88 2.62
CA ASN A 198 -15.64 19.65 2.80
C ASN A 198 -15.84 18.45 3.75
N SER A 199 -17.05 18.28 4.27
CA SER A 199 -17.43 17.13 5.05
C SER A 199 -18.89 16.75 4.81
N THR A 200 -19.23 15.50 5.05
CA THR A 200 -20.63 15.05 5.02
C THR A 200 -20.93 14.18 6.24
N SER A 201 -22.18 14.26 6.70
CA SER A 201 -22.73 13.31 7.66
C SER A 201 -23.42 12.10 7.02
N GLY A 202 -23.46 12.06 5.67
CA GLY A 202 -24.02 10.94 4.92
C GLY A 202 -23.15 9.69 4.97
N ASN A 203 -23.78 8.53 4.76
CA ASN A 203 -23.07 7.26 4.71
C ASN A 203 -22.35 7.08 3.37
N LEU A 204 -21.02 6.97 3.44
CA LEU A 204 -20.14 6.71 2.30
C LEU A 204 -19.40 5.36 2.44
N THR A 205 -19.86 4.44 3.30
CA THR A 205 -19.34 3.07 3.32
C THR A 205 -19.96 2.22 2.22
N GLY A 206 -19.29 1.14 1.83
CA GLY A 206 -19.63 0.32 0.68
C GLY A 206 -18.87 0.73 -0.59
N THR A 207 -19.41 0.39 -1.75
CA THR A 207 -18.78 0.68 -3.05
C THR A 207 -19.01 2.13 -3.43
N GLN A 208 -17.95 2.94 -3.36
CA GLN A 208 -17.99 4.35 -3.73
C GLN A 208 -17.10 4.63 -4.93
N THR A 209 -17.44 5.67 -5.70
CA THR A 209 -16.55 6.18 -6.74
C THR A 209 -15.68 7.29 -6.17
N VAL A 210 -14.38 7.11 -6.26
CA VAL A 210 -13.38 8.16 -6.04
C VAL A 210 -13.09 8.85 -7.36
N SER A 211 -13.07 10.18 -7.35
CA SER A 211 -12.77 10.95 -8.54
C SER A 211 -11.82 12.12 -8.29
N LEU A 212 -10.97 12.37 -9.29
CA LEU A 212 -10.28 13.62 -9.51
C LEU A 212 -10.82 14.21 -10.81
N ALA A 213 -11.42 15.39 -10.75
CA ALA A 213 -12.06 16.02 -11.90
C ALA A 213 -11.50 17.42 -12.17
N ILE A 214 -11.60 17.89 -13.41
CA ILE A 214 -11.20 19.23 -13.80
C ILE A 214 -12.29 19.85 -14.68
N SER A 215 -12.53 21.13 -14.50
CA SER A 215 -13.37 21.92 -15.39
C SER A 215 -12.68 23.24 -15.73
N SER A 216 -13.16 23.88 -16.78
CA SER A 216 -12.63 25.11 -17.36
C SER A 216 -13.71 26.19 -17.35
N SER A 217 -13.31 27.44 -17.21
CA SER A 217 -14.20 28.59 -17.39
C SER A 217 -14.69 28.76 -18.83
N SER A 218 -14.17 27.99 -19.78
CA SER A 218 -14.54 28.00 -21.20
C SER A 218 -14.63 26.59 -21.79
N ALA A 219 -15.74 26.32 -22.48
CA ALA A 219 -15.91 25.09 -23.26
C ALA A 219 -15.33 25.19 -24.69
N THR A 220 -14.99 26.39 -25.14
CA THR A 220 -14.56 26.66 -26.53
C THR A 220 -13.06 26.83 -26.67
N ALA A 221 -12.35 27.21 -25.60
CA ALA A 221 -10.90 27.28 -25.59
C ALA A 221 -10.30 25.87 -25.62
N THR A 222 -9.47 25.55 -26.62
CA THR A 222 -8.81 24.23 -26.72
C THR A 222 -7.81 24.03 -25.60
N GLN A 223 -8.06 23.03 -24.75
CA GLN A 223 -7.26 22.75 -23.56
C GLN A 223 -7.15 21.24 -23.37
N THR A 224 -5.95 20.76 -23.00
CA THR A 224 -5.75 19.35 -22.65
C THR A 224 -5.07 19.21 -21.30
N ALA A 225 -5.41 18.14 -20.58
CA ALA A 225 -4.67 17.65 -19.44
C ALA A 225 -4.02 16.31 -19.79
N THR A 226 -2.76 16.11 -19.43
CA THR A 226 -2.06 14.84 -19.65
C THR A 226 -1.77 14.24 -18.29
N LEU A 227 -2.42 13.12 -17.99
CA LEU A 227 -2.24 12.45 -16.70
C LEU A 227 -0.98 11.56 -16.76
N GLU A 228 0.05 11.98 -16.05
CA GLU A 228 1.38 11.35 -16.06
C GLU A 228 1.47 10.21 -15.05
N SER A 229 0.85 10.38 -13.88
CA SER A 229 0.66 9.29 -12.93
C SER A 229 -0.50 9.59 -12.00
N TRP A 230 -1.13 8.56 -11.47
CA TRP A 230 -2.01 8.68 -10.33
C TRP A 230 -1.95 7.45 -9.44
N ARG A 231 -2.36 7.65 -8.20
CA ARG A 231 -2.45 6.63 -7.17
C ARG A 231 -3.68 6.85 -6.31
N ILE A 232 -4.43 5.79 -6.01
CA ILE A 232 -5.39 5.75 -4.92
C ILE A 232 -4.86 4.76 -3.89
N THR A 233 -4.78 5.18 -2.64
CA THR A 233 -4.40 4.35 -1.49
C THR A 233 -5.57 4.28 -0.53
N VAL A 234 -6.03 3.08 -0.22
CA VAL A 234 -7.02 2.85 0.85
C VAL A 234 -6.28 2.27 2.05
N GLN A 235 -6.23 3.03 3.13
CA GLN A 235 -5.62 2.65 4.40
C GLN A 235 -6.73 2.33 5.38
N SER A 236 -6.66 1.18 6.05
CA SER A 236 -7.50 0.90 7.21
C SER A 236 -7.06 1.76 8.39
N ALA A 237 -7.96 1.97 9.35
CA ALA A 237 -7.54 2.46 10.66
C ALA A 237 -6.46 1.53 11.21
N ASN A 238 -5.34 2.11 11.67
CA ASN A 238 -4.33 1.35 12.39
C ASN A 238 -4.98 0.90 13.71
N PRO A 239 -4.94 -0.39 14.10
CA PRO A 239 -5.37 -0.83 15.42
C PRO A 239 -4.55 -0.17 16.54
#